data_AF-A0A940GRZ3-F1
#
_entry.id   AF-A0A940GRZ3-F1
#
_cell.length_a   1.000
_cell.length_b   1.000
_cell.length_c   1.000
_cell.angle_alpha   90.00
_cell.angle_beta   90.00
_cell.angle_gamma   90.00
#
_symmetry.space_group_name_H-M   'P 1'
#
loop_
_entity.id
_entity.type
_entity.pdbx_description
1 polymer ?
#
loop_
_entity_poly.entity_id
_entity_poly.type
_entity_poly.pdbx_seq_one_letter_code
_entity_poly.pdbx_strand_id
1 'polypeptide(L)'
;MSIAVRRLLLAWIGLIALLALTVGLAFLPLGAAKPAAAYLIATAKAALVLWYFMELRREGGLPRLAAGAGFVWLSVLLVLTAADFLSRN
;
A
#
# COMPACT_ATOMS: atom_id res chain seq x y z
N MET A 1 28.86 4.89 4.70
CA MET A 1 27.40 5.05 4.88
C MET A 1 26.86 3.86 5.65
N SER A 2 26.04 4.03 6.70
CA SER A 2 25.57 2.90 7.51
C SER A 2 24.63 1.97 6.72
N ILE A 3 24.58 0.69 7.09
CA ILE A 3 23.72 -0.32 6.44
C ILE A 3 22.24 0.09 6.49
N ALA A 4 21.83 0.77 7.56
CA ALA A 4 20.48 1.31 7.72
C ALA A 4 20.17 2.38 6.66
N VAL A 5 21.07 3.35 6.49
CA VAL A 5 20.89 4.44 5.51
C VAL A 5 20.79 3.88 4.08
N ARG A 6 21.63 2.90 3.71
CA ARG A 6 21.54 2.26 2.39
C ARG A 6 20.16 1.64 2.13
N ARG A 7 19.56 0.99 3.13
CA ARG A 7 18.23 0.36 3.00
C ARG A 7 17.12 1.40 2.85
N LEU A 8 17.17 2.48 3.63
CA LEU A 8 16.20 3.57 3.53
C LEU A 8 16.27 4.26 2.17
N LEU A 9 17.48 4.48 1.64
CA LEU A 9 17.66 5.04 0.30
C LEU A 9 17.12 4.12 -0.80
N LEU A 10 17.34 2.80 -0.72
CA LEU A 10 16.77 1.86 -1.67
C LEU A 10 15.23 1.85 -1.61
N ALA A 11 14.65 1.87 -0.41
CA ALA A 11 13.20 1.96 -0.25
C ALA A 11 12.64 3.28 -0.80
N TRP A 12 13.34 4.39 -0.57
CA TRP A 12 12.99 5.70 -1.11
C TRP A 12 13.01 5.72 -2.65
N ILE A 13 14.06 5.18 -3.28
CA ILE A 13 14.14 5.05 -4.75
C ILE A 13 12.95 4.21 -5.27
N GLY A 14 12.64 3.10 -4.60
CA GLY A 14 11.47 2.27 -4.93
C GLY A 14 10.15 3.05 -4.87
N LEU A 15 9.96 3.89 -3.85
CA LEU A 15 8.78 4.75 -3.72
C LEU A 15 8.70 5.80 -4.83
N ILE A 16 9.82 6.43 -5.20
CA ILE A 16 9.87 7.38 -6.30
C ILE A 16 9.54 6.70 -7.63
N ALA A 17 10.04 5.48 -7.87
CA ALA A 17 9.71 4.71 -9.07
C ALA A 17 8.22 4.36 -9.14
N LEU A 18 7.63 3.89 -8.04
CA LEU A 18 6.19 3.63 -7.96
C LEU A 18 5.34 4.89 -8.10
N LEU A 19 5.82 6.04 -7.61
CA LEU A 19 5.18 7.34 -7.82
C LEU A 19 5.18 7.73 -9.29
N ALA A 20 6.34 7.66 -9.95
CA ALA A 20 6.45 7.93 -11.38
C ALA A 20 5.53 7.00 -12.18
N LEU A 21 5.45 5.71 -11.82
CA LEU A 21 4.52 4.76 -12.45
C LEU A 21 3.05 5.16 -12.26
N THR A 22 2.67 5.63 -11.07
CA THR A 22 1.30 6.10 -10.80
C THR A 22 0.95 7.29 -11.68
N VAL A 23 1.87 8.26 -11.78
CA VAL A 23 1.69 9.47 -12.60
C VAL A 23 1.64 9.09 -14.09
N GLY A 24 2.54 8.23 -14.56
CA GLY A 24 2.54 7.76 -15.95
C GLY A 24 1.25 7.04 -16.33
N LEU A 25 0.78 6.12 -15.51
CA LEU A 25 -0.49 5.41 -15.75
C LEU A 25 -1.71 6.32 -15.67
N ALA A 26 -1.63 7.46 -14.97
CA ALA A 26 -2.72 8.43 -14.94
C ALA A 26 -2.99 9.06 -16.32
N PHE A 27 -1.99 9.11 -17.20
CA PHE A 27 -2.14 9.65 -18.55
C PHE A 27 -2.48 8.59 -19.61
N LEU A 28 -2.37 7.30 -19.29
CA LEU A 28 -2.76 6.23 -20.22
C LEU A 28 -4.28 5.98 -20.19
N PRO A 29 -4.90 5.69 -21.36
CA PRO A 29 -6.32 5.33 -21.45
C PRO A 29 -6.56 3.87 -21.05
N LEU A 30 -6.34 3.54 -19.78
CA LEU A 30 -6.49 2.17 -19.24
C LEU A 30 -7.96 1.73 -19.02
N GLY A 31 -8.93 2.61 -19.27
CA GLY A 31 -10.35 2.33 -19.09
C GLY A 31 -10.67 1.78 -17.69
N ALA A 32 -11.46 0.70 -17.66
CA ALA A 32 -11.89 0.04 -16.42
C ALA A 32 -10.75 -0.59 -15.60
N ALA A 33 -9.57 -0.83 -16.19
CA ALA A 33 -8.42 -1.39 -15.45
C ALA A 33 -7.68 -0.35 -14.60
N LYS A 34 -7.94 0.95 -14.80
CA LYS A 34 -7.23 2.05 -14.14
C LYS A 34 -7.34 2.02 -12.61
N PRO A 35 -8.52 1.82 -11.99
CA PRO A 35 -8.64 1.75 -10.54
C PRO A 35 -7.88 0.56 -9.96
N ALA A 36 -8.00 -0.62 -10.58
CA ALA A 36 -7.29 -1.82 -10.13
C ALA A 36 -5.76 -1.62 -10.14
N ALA A 37 -5.22 -1.06 -11.22
CA ALA A 37 -3.79 -0.73 -11.31
C ALA A 37 -3.37 0.29 -10.24
N ALA A 38 -4.18 1.34 -10.02
CA ALA A 38 -3.90 2.35 -9.01
C ALA A 38 -3.87 1.77 -7.58
N TYR A 39 -4.84 0.90 -7.24
CA TYR A 39 -4.88 0.24 -5.94
C TYR A 39 -3.69 -0.70 -5.73
N LEU A 40 -3.30 -1.49 -6.74
CA LEU A 40 -2.12 -2.35 -6.65
C LEU A 40 -0.84 -1.55 -6.35
N ILE A 41 -0.64 -0.43 -7.04
CA ILE A 41 0.53 0.43 -6.81
C ILE A 41 0.46 1.10 -5.43
N ALA A 42 -0.72 1.54 -4.99
CA ALA A 42 -0.91 2.11 -3.66
C ALA A 42 -0.57 1.09 -2.57
N THR A 43 -1.03 -0.16 -2.69
CA THR A 43 -0.71 -1.25 -1.76
C THR A 43 0.79 -1.55 -1.74
N ALA A 44 1.45 -1.56 -2.91
CA ALA A 44 2.90 -1.77 -2.98
C ALA A 44 3.69 -0.64 -2.27
N LYS A 45 3.27 0.62 -2.43
CA LYS A 45 3.85 1.76 -1.70
C LYS A 45 3.66 1.61 -0.20
N ALA A 46 2.45 1.32 0.25
CA ALA A 46 2.14 1.12 1.67
C ALA A 46 2.98 0.00 2.28
N ALA A 47 3.15 -1.13 1.56
CA ALA A 47 3.98 -2.25 2.01
C ALA A 47 5.46 -1.84 2.19
N LEU A 48 6.04 -1.08 1.24
CA LEU A 48 7.40 -0.54 1.38
C LEU A 48 7.54 0.37 2.60
N VAL A 49 6.57 1.27 2.82
CA VAL A 49 6.58 2.19 3.96
C VAL A 49 6.53 1.42 5.28
N LEU A 50 5.57 0.49 5.41
CA LEU A 50 5.42 -0.34 6.61
C LEU A 50 6.69 -1.13 6.91
N TRP A 51 7.28 -1.75 5.88
CA TRP A 51 8.40 -2.66 6.09
C TRP A 51 9.73 -1.96 6.40
N TYR A 52 10.00 -0.81 5.77
CA TYR A 52 11.30 -0.13 5.86
C TYR A 52 11.30 1.13 6.72
N PHE A 53 10.24 1.95 6.68
CA PHE A 53 10.21 3.25 7.36
C PHE A 53 9.53 3.18 8.72
N MET A 54 8.50 2.33 8.87
CA MET A 54 7.88 2.05 10.17
C MET A 54 8.58 0.92 10.94
N GLU A 55 9.73 0.45 10.43
CA GLU A 55 10.56 -0.59 11.03
C GLU A 55 9.82 -1.87 11.41
N LEU A 56 8.68 -2.18 10.78
CA LEU A 56 7.86 -3.35 11.10
C LEU A 56 8.63 -4.67 10.98
N ARG A 57 9.66 -4.67 10.13
CA ARG A 57 10.69 -5.71 9.99
C ARG A 57 11.45 -6.02 11.29
N ARG A 58 11.74 -5.00 12.09
CA ARG A 58 12.56 -5.08 13.31
C ARG A 58 11.72 -5.25 14.56
N GLU A 59 10.49 -4.77 14.51
CA GLU A 59 9.53 -4.90 15.59
C GLU A 59 9.19 -6.36 15.91
N GLY A 60 8.82 -6.61 17.17
CA GLY A 60 8.39 -7.91 17.67
C GLY A 60 7.06 -8.39 17.07
N GLY A 61 6.54 -9.51 17.57
CA GLY A 61 5.28 -10.09 17.07
C GLY A 61 4.06 -9.19 17.24
N LEU A 62 3.96 -8.46 18.36
CA LEU A 62 2.77 -7.70 18.72
C LEU A 62 2.47 -6.52 17.77
N PRO A 63 3.44 -5.66 17.39
CA PRO A 63 3.20 -4.61 16.39
C PRO A 63 2.78 -5.15 15.01
N ARG A 64 3.32 -6.31 14.62
CA ARG A 64 2.95 -6.96 13.35
C ARG A 64 1.51 -7.47 13.37
N LEU A 65 1.10 -8.08 14.48
CA LEU A 65 -0.28 -8.52 14.69
C LEU A 65 -1.24 -7.32 14.71
N ALA A 66 -0.87 -6.23 15.38
CA ALA A 66 -1.68 -5.02 15.41
C ALA A 66 -1.85 -4.40 14.01
N ALA A 67 -0.78 -4.31 13.22
CA ALA A 67 -0.85 -3.87 11.83
C ALA A 67 -1.76 -4.77 10.99
N GLY A 68 -1.63 -6.11 11.14
CA GLY A 68 -2.50 -7.08 10.49
C GLY A 68 -3.98 -6.93 10.89
N ALA A 69 -4.25 -6.74 12.18
CA ALA A 69 -5.60 -6.52 12.69
C ALA A 69 -6.21 -5.23 12.12
N GLY A 70 -5.42 -4.16 11.98
CA GLY A 70 -5.85 -2.93 11.32
C GLY A 70 -6.26 -3.15 9.86
N PHE A 71 -5.50 -3.96 9.11
CA PHE A 71 -5.87 -4.33 7.73
C PHE A 71 -7.14 -5.18 7.68
N VAL A 72 -7.28 -6.17 8.57
CA VAL A 72 -8.52 -6.99 8.67
C VAL A 72 -9.72 -6.09 8.93
N TRP A 73 -9.60 -5.16 9.87
CA TRP A 73 -10.68 -4.23 10.21
C TRP A 73 -11.06 -3.33 9.03
N LEU A 74 -10.06 -2.77 8.33
CA LEU A 74 -10.27 -1.97 7.13
C LEU A 74 -10.99 -2.78 6.04
N SER A 75 -10.59 -4.03 5.81
CA SER A 75 -11.23 -4.91 4.83
C SER A 75 -12.70 -5.17 5.18
N VAL A 76 -13.02 -5.40 6.45
CA VAL A 76 -14.40 -5.55 6.93
C VAL A 76 -15.21 -4.30 6.59
N LEU A 77 -14.70 -3.11 6.92
CA LEU A 77 -15.40 -1.85 6.63
C LEU A 77 -15.64 -1.64 5.13
N LEU A 78 -14.65 -1.95 4.28
CA LEU A 78 -14.78 -1.83 2.82
C LEU A 78 -15.82 -2.80 2.24
N VAL A 79 -15.81 -4.06 2.70
CA VAL A 79 -16.78 -5.08 2.26
C VAL A 79 -18.19 -4.71 2.69
N LEU A 80 -18.39 -4.27 3.94
CA LEU A 80 -19.69 -3.83 4.43
C LEU A 80 -20.20 -2.61 3.65
N THR A 81 -19.33 -1.65 3.36
CA THR A 81 -19.68 -0.48 2.54
C THR A 81 -20.10 -0.89 1.13
N ALA A 82 -19.34 -1.78 0.48
CA ALA A 82 -19.69 -2.28 -0.86
C ALA A 82 -21.02 -3.05 -0.86
N ALA A 83 -21.27 -3.86 0.19
CA ALA A 83 -22.52 -4.59 0.35
C ALA A 83 -23.73 -3.66 0.53
N ASP A 84 -23.58 -2.56 1.26
CA ASP A 84 -24.64 -1.53 1.38
C ASP A 84 -25.01 -0.95 0.03
N PHE A 85 -24.01 -0.49 -0.75
CA PHE A 85 -24.25 0.05 -2.09
C PHE A 85 -24.90 -0.96 -3.04
N LEU A 86 -24.50 -2.24 -2.97
CA LEU A 86 -25.07 -3.28 -3.84
C LEU A 86 -26.50 -3.68 -3.43
N SER A 87 -26.85 -3.56 -2.15
CA SER A 87 -28.17 -3.93 -1.63
C SER A 87 -29.22 -2.81 -1.82
N ARG A 88 -28.78 -1.60 -2.14
CA ARG A 88 -29.65 -0.46 -2.43
C ARG A 88 -29.99 -0.46 -3.92
N ASN A 89 -31.08 -1.17 -4.27
CA ASN A 89 -31.77 -1.04 -5.56
C ASN A 89 -32.51 0.30 -5.67
#